data_AF-A0A413QM74-F1
#
_entry.id   AF-A0A413QM74-F1
#
_cell.length_a   1.000
_cell.length_b   1.000
_cell.length_c   1.000
_cell.angle_alpha   90.00
_cell.angle_beta   90.00
_cell.angle_gamma   90.00
#
_symmetry.space_group_name_H-M   'P 1'
#
loop_
_entity.id
_entity.type
_entity.pdbx_description
1 polymer ?
#
loop_
_entity_poly.entity_id
_entity_poly.type
_entity_poly.pdbx_seq_one_letter_code
_entity_poly.pdbx_strand_id
1 'polypeptide(L)'
;MKIAVLDSGFDFSQPLQNKITNINFTDETNKDENGHGTCIIKLIDSISSGLELYSIKILDRTGKGKLSSLKVALLEALNSDVNIINLSLGIEAFIKDSELEILLDKCLSQGIIIVTSESNNGKINYLSCNNRIIIFLVIIE
;
A
#
# COMPACT_ATOMS: atom_id res chain seq x y z
N MET A 1 -12.45 11.09 3.52
CA MET A 1 -11.48 10.66 2.49
C MET A 1 -10.92 9.31 2.90
N LYS A 2 -10.92 8.34 2.00
CA LYS A 2 -10.49 6.96 2.26
C LYS A 2 -9.10 6.72 1.69
N ILE A 3 -8.20 6.18 2.51
CA ILE A 3 -6.81 5.93 2.13
C ILE A 3 -6.46 4.48 2.48
N ALA A 4 -6.07 3.70 1.49
CA ALA A 4 -5.52 2.37 1.69
C ALA A 4 -4.00 2.41 1.72
N VAL A 5 -3.42 1.80 2.75
CA VAL A 5 -1.99 1.58 2.90
C VAL A 5 -1.73 0.09 2.74
N LEU A 6 -1.10 -0.29 1.63
CA LEU A 6 -0.76 -1.67 1.29
C LEU A 6 0.69 -1.94 1.69
N ASP A 7 0.90 -2.52 2.87
CA ASP A 7 2.22 -2.61 3.51
C ASP A 7 2.34 -3.81 4.49
N SER A 8 3.13 -3.71 5.55
CA SER A 8 3.33 -4.74 6.58
C SER A 8 2.24 -4.80 7.66
N GLY A 9 1.24 -3.92 7.59
CA GLY A 9 0.10 -3.85 8.50
C GLY A 9 0.16 -2.66 9.47
N PHE A 10 -0.58 -2.76 10.59
CA PHE A 10 -0.59 -1.75 11.64
C PHE A 10 -0.54 -2.38 13.04
N ASP A 11 0.23 -1.78 13.95
CA ASP A 11 0.21 -2.11 15.38
C ASP A 11 -0.92 -1.35 16.11
N PHE A 12 -2.02 -2.06 16.38
CA PHE A 12 -3.20 -1.52 17.08
C PHE A 12 -2.98 -1.11 18.54
N SER A 13 -1.79 -1.36 19.11
CA SER A 13 -1.42 -0.76 20.40
C SER A 13 -1.06 0.72 20.29
N GLN A 14 -0.78 1.22 19.08
CA GLN A 14 -0.48 2.63 18.82
C GLN A 14 -1.77 3.46 18.73
N PRO A 15 -1.80 4.67 19.30
CA PRO A 15 -2.95 5.56 19.18
C PRO A 15 -3.07 6.11 17.75
N LEU A 16 -4.32 6.24 17.29
CA LEU A 16 -4.70 6.93 16.05
C LEU A 16 -5.81 7.93 16.35
N GLN A 17 -5.81 9.05 15.61
CA GLN A 17 -6.93 9.99 15.67
C GLN A 17 -8.05 9.63 14.68
N ASN A 18 -7.72 8.92 13.60
CA ASN A 18 -8.68 8.50 12.59
C ASN A 18 -9.11 7.04 12.75
N LYS A 19 -10.22 6.69 12.10
CA LYS A 19 -10.69 5.30 12.06
C LYS A 19 -9.81 4.48 11.14
N ILE A 20 -9.57 3.23 11.53
CA ILE A 20 -8.80 2.29 10.74
C ILE A 20 -9.51 0.95 10.60
N THR A 21 -9.53 0.42 9.38
CA THR A 21 -9.96 -0.94 9.05
C THR A 21 -8.73 -1.78 8.77
N ASN A 22 -8.65 -2.99 9.32
CA ASN A 22 -7.53 -3.90 9.12
C ASN A 22 -7.92 -5.07 8.24
N ILE A 23 -7.08 -5.36 7.24
CA ILE A 23 -7.23 -6.50 6.34
C ILE A 23 -5.86 -7.15 6.18
N ASN A 24 -5.81 -8.47 6.19
CA ASN A 24 -4.56 -9.20 6.11
C ASN A 24 -4.62 -10.27 5.01
N PHE A 25 -3.74 -10.15 4.03
CA PHE A 25 -3.59 -11.07 2.90
C PHE A 25 -2.24 -11.81 2.96
N THR A 26 -1.60 -11.86 4.12
CA THR A 26 -0.44 -12.73 4.39
C THR A 26 -0.87 -13.95 5.22
N ASP A 27 0.06 -14.88 5.37
CA ASP A 27 -0.11 -16.07 6.20
C ASP A 27 0.30 -15.80 7.68
N GLU A 28 0.64 -14.54 8.02
CA GLU A 28 1.09 -14.12 9.35
C GLU A 28 -0.03 -13.51 10.19
N THR A 29 0.26 -13.22 11.46
CA THR A 29 -0.69 -12.54 12.34
C THR A 29 -1.01 -11.12 11.83
N ASN A 30 -2.12 -10.57 12.30
CA ASN A 30 -2.54 -9.19 11.98
C ASN A 30 -1.61 -8.12 12.54
N LYS A 31 -0.65 -8.48 13.39
CA LYS A 31 0.30 -7.54 13.96
C LYS A 31 1.29 -7.08 12.90
N ASP A 32 1.61 -5.79 12.92
CA ASP A 32 2.78 -5.30 12.21
C ASP A 32 4.05 -5.64 13.00
N GLU A 33 4.69 -6.74 12.64
CA GLU A 33 5.96 -7.18 13.23
C GLU A 33 7.18 -6.57 12.53
N ASN A 34 6.98 -5.87 11.41
CA ASN A 34 8.03 -5.16 10.69
C ASN A 34 8.13 -3.70 11.18
N GLY A 35 7.00 -3.03 11.36
CA GLY A 35 6.89 -1.64 11.84
C GLY A 35 6.77 -0.59 10.73
N HIS A 36 7.12 -0.92 9.49
CA HIS A 36 7.10 0.03 8.37
C HIS A 36 5.69 0.53 8.04
N GLY A 37 4.71 -0.38 7.93
CA GLY A 37 3.31 -0.03 7.72
C GLY A 37 2.76 0.87 8.84
N THR A 38 3.11 0.58 10.09
CA THR A 38 2.75 1.41 11.24
C THR A 38 3.30 2.83 11.13
N CYS A 39 4.57 2.99 10.75
CA CYS A 39 5.19 4.30 10.55
C CYS A 39 4.45 5.13 9.50
N ILE A 40 4.12 4.52 8.35
CA ILE A 40 3.42 5.20 7.26
C ILE A 40 2.00 5.58 7.67
N ILE A 41 1.26 4.66 8.29
CA ILE A 41 -0.11 4.92 8.73
C ILE A 41 -0.14 6.06 9.75
N LYS A 42 0.80 6.10 10.70
CA LYS A 42 0.89 7.20 11.67
C LYS A 42 1.23 8.54 11.02
N LEU A 43 2.11 8.54 10.01
CA LEU A 43 2.41 9.74 9.25
C LEU A 43 1.14 10.27 8.58
N ILE A 44 0.40 9.41 7.86
CA ILE A 44 -0.85 9.79 7.19
C ILE A 44 -1.90 10.26 8.21
N ASP A 45 -2.05 9.51 9.31
CA ASP A 45 -2.97 9.83 10.40
C ASP A 45 -2.73 11.24 10.96
N SER A 46 -1.46 11.68 11.07
CA SER A 46 -1.10 12.99 11.59
C SER A 46 -1.46 14.18 10.69
N ILE A 47 -1.72 13.95 9.40
CA ILE A 47 -1.93 15.04 8.41
C ILE A 47 -3.30 15.69 8.59
N SER A 48 -4.34 14.91 8.87
CA SER A 48 -5.71 15.40 8.92
C SER A 48 -6.61 14.50 9.75
N SER A 49 -7.69 15.08 10.29
CA SER A 49 -8.76 14.36 10.97
C SER A 49 -9.93 14.05 10.02
N GLY A 50 -10.72 13.03 10.34
CA GLY A 50 -11.85 12.59 9.51
C GLY A 50 -11.44 11.72 8.31
N LEU A 51 -10.23 11.15 8.35
CA LEU A 51 -9.78 10.14 7.41
C LEU A 51 -10.39 8.77 7.75
N GLU A 52 -10.59 7.95 6.73
CA GLU A 52 -10.91 6.54 6.85
C GLU A 52 -9.72 5.74 6.32
N LEU A 53 -8.96 5.14 7.22
CA LEU A 53 -7.73 4.43 6.88
C LEU A 53 -7.99 2.95 6.69
N TYR A 54 -7.34 2.33 5.72
CA TYR A 54 -7.34 0.90 5.49
C TYR A 54 -5.90 0.40 5.60
N SER A 55 -5.59 -0.34 6.67
CA SER A 55 -4.34 -1.10 6.80
C SER A 55 -4.54 -2.43 6.09
N ILE A 56 -3.93 -2.58 4.91
CA ILE A 56 -3.99 -3.82 4.12
C ILE A 56 -2.61 -4.46 4.14
N LYS A 57 -2.45 -5.47 5.01
CA LYS A 57 -1.20 -6.19 5.17
C LYS A 57 -0.98 -7.15 3.99
N ILE A 58 0.05 -6.88 3.18
CA ILE A 58 0.50 -7.70 2.06
C ILE A 58 1.99 -8.07 2.15
N LEU A 59 2.72 -7.46 3.07
CA LEU A 59 4.12 -7.75 3.37
C LEU A 59 4.22 -8.52 4.70
N ASP A 60 5.09 -9.52 4.73
CA ASP A 60 5.47 -10.26 5.93
C ASP A 60 6.38 -9.43 6.85
N ARG A 61 6.71 -9.96 8.03
CA ARG A 61 7.61 -9.33 9.01
C ARG A 61 9.00 -8.98 8.45
N THR A 62 9.43 -9.60 7.35
CA THR A 62 10.69 -9.33 6.66
C THR A 62 10.57 -8.30 5.53
N GLY A 63 9.38 -7.73 5.33
CA GLY A 63 9.09 -6.77 4.27
C GLY A 63 8.88 -7.42 2.90
N LYS A 64 8.65 -8.74 2.84
CA LYS A 64 8.45 -9.46 1.58
C LYS A 64 6.98 -9.79 1.35
N GLY A 65 6.53 -9.68 0.11
CA GLY A 65 5.16 -9.96 -0.29
C GLY A 65 5.07 -10.86 -1.51
N LYS A 66 3.89 -11.44 -1.72
CA LYS A 66 3.55 -12.20 -2.93
C LYS A 66 2.79 -11.28 -3.88
N LEU A 67 3.05 -11.41 -5.19
CA LEU A 67 2.31 -10.67 -6.22
C LEU A 67 0.79 -10.96 -6.16
N SER A 68 0.40 -12.18 -5.80
CA SER A 68 -1.00 -12.55 -5.58
C SER A 68 -1.66 -11.74 -4.47
N SER A 69 -0.96 -11.50 -3.35
CA SER A 69 -1.48 -10.70 -2.24
C SER A 69 -1.68 -9.25 -2.65
N LEU A 70 -0.76 -8.68 -3.45
CA LEU A 70 -0.93 -7.35 -4.03
C LEU A 70 -2.17 -7.26 -4.93
N LYS A 71 -2.37 -8.22 -5.83
CA LYS A 71 -3.55 -8.23 -6.74
C LYS A 71 -4.87 -8.28 -5.97
N VAL A 72 -4.96 -9.14 -4.96
CA VAL A 72 -6.16 -9.23 -4.11
C VAL A 72 -6.36 -7.95 -3.30
N ALA A 73 -5.28 -7.33 -2.80
CA ALA A 73 -5.35 -6.06 -2.09
C ALA A 73 -5.80 -4.89 -2.98
N LEU A 74 -5.39 -4.85 -4.25
CA LEU A 74 -5.88 -3.86 -5.22
C LEU A 74 -7.38 -4.03 -5.49
N LEU A 75 -7.86 -5.28 -5.60
CA LEU A 75 -9.29 -5.58 -5.70
C LEU A 75 -10.06 -5.13 -4.45
N GLU A 76 -9.50 -5.35 -3.26
CA GLU A 76 -10.09 -4.91 -2.01
C GLU A 76 -10.18 -3.38 -1.93
N ALA A 77 -9.13 -2.67 -2.36
CA ALA A 77 -9.11 -1.21 -2.44
C ALA A 77 -10.19 -0.66 -3.41
N LEU A 78 -10.34 -1.30 -4.58
CA LEU A 78 -11.42 -0.99 -5.54
C LEU A 78 -12.81 -1.20 -4.91
N ASN A 79 -13.03 -2.35 -4.27
CA ASN A 79 -14.33 -2.68 -3.67
C ASN A 79 -14.66 -1.78 -2.47
N SER A 80 -13.64 -1.30 -1.76
CA SER A 80 -13.77 -0.37 -0.65
C SER A 80 -13.99 1.09 -1.08
N ASP A 81 -13.94 1.37 -2.39
CA ASP A 81 -14.10 2.70 -2.99
C ASP A 81 -13.15 3.73 -2.35
N VAL A 82 -11.87 3.36 -2.25
CA VAL A 82 -10.85 4.23 -1.64
C VAL A 82 -10.45 5.36 -2.60
N ASN A 83 -10.06 6.51 -2.05
CA ASN A 83 -9.64 7.65 -2.87
C ASN A 83 -8.15 7.58 -3.22
N ILE A 84 -7.34 7.02 -2.30
CA ILE A 84 -5.88 6.95 -2.44
C ILE A 84 -5.41 5.54 -2.06
N ILE A 85 -4.48 5.00 -2.84
CA ILE A 85 -3.71 3.79 -2.54
C ILE A 85 -2.24 4.19 -2.36
N ASN A 86 -1.68 3.91 -1.18
CA ASN A 86 -0.26 4.05 -0.89
C ASN A 86 0.44 2.69 -0.97
N LEU A 87 1.46 2.62 -1.83
CA LEU A 87 2.32 1.46 -2.05
C LEU A 87 3.78 1.85 -1.80
N SER A 88 4.18 1.87 -0.53
CA SER A 88 5.58 2.11 -0.13
C SER A 88 6.44 0.85 -0.30
N LEU A 89 6.32 0.20 -1.46
CA LEU A 89 7.02 -1.03 -1.80
C LEU A 89 7.53 -0.99 -3.24
N GLY A 90 8.56 -1.79 -3.51
CA GLY A 90 9.09 -1.99 -4.85
C GLY A 90 8.67 -3.35 -5.43
N ILE A 91 8.25 -3.35 -6.69
CA ILE A 91 8.12 -4.58 -7.49
C ILE A 91 9.32 -4.63 -8.44
N GLU A 92 10.04 -5.74 -8.46
CA GLU A 92 11.22 -5.89 -9.31
C GLU A 92 10.84 -5.76 -10.81
N ALA A 93 11.50 -4.85 -11.54
CA ALA A 93 11.15 -4.46 -12.92
C ALA A 93 11.01 -5.58 -13.95
N PHE A 94 11.60 -6.75 -13.70
CA PHE A 94 11.52 -7.90 -14.60
C PHE A 94 10.21 -8.70 -14.45
N ILE A 95 9.36 -8.36 -13.48
CA ILE A 95 8.04 -8.97 -13.29
C ILE A 95 7.02 -8.17 -14.11
N LYS A 96 6.83 -8.55 -15.38
CA LYS A 96 5.66 -8.12 -16.16
C LYS A 96 4.48 -9.04 -15.87
N ASP A 97 3.37 -8.45 -15.47
CA ASP A 97 2.15 -9.19 -15.17
C ASP A 97 0.93 -8.42 -15.70
N SER A 98 0.28 -8.97 -16.73
CA SER A 98 -0.83 -8.32 -17.41
C SER A 98 -2.06 -8.14 -16.52
N GLU A 99 -2.27 -9.03 -15.56
CA GLU A 99 -3.39 -8.92 -14.62
C GLU A 99 -3.16 -7.76 -13.63
N LEU A 100 -1.92 -7.58 -13.17
CA LEU A 100 -1.54 -6.42 -12.36
C LEU A 100 -1.74 -5.11 -13.14
N GLU A 101 -1.32 -5.04 -14.42
CA GLU A 101 -1.54 -3.87 -15.27
C GLU A 101 -3.04 -3.54 -15.39
N ILE A 102 -3.87 -4.55 -15.66
CA ILE A 102 -5.33 -4.38 -15.75
C ILE A 102 -5.92 -3.87 -14.43
N LEU A 103 -5.43 -4.36 -13.28
CA LEU A 103 -5.91 -3.91 -11.97
C LEU A 103 -5.50 -2.46 -11.68
N LEU A 104 -4.26 -2.09 -11.96
CA LEU A 104 -3.78 -0.71 -11.81
C LEU A 104 -4.57 0.24 -12.72
N ASP A 105 -4.80 -0.14 -13.97
CA ASP A 105 -5.59 0.65 -14.92
C ASP A 105 -7.04 0.80 -14.45
N LYS A 106 -7.64 -0.25 -13.86
CA LYS A 106 -8.98 -0.14 -13.24
C LYS A 106 -9.00 0.89 -12.11
N CYS A 107 -8.05 0.83 -11.18
CA CYS A 107 -7.93 1.81 -10.10
C CYS A 107 -7.84 3.24 -10.65
N LEU A 108 -6.93 3.47 -11.60
CA LEU A 108 -6.75 4.79 -12.23
C LEU A 108 -8.00 5.26 -12.97
N SER A 109 -8.71 4.35 -13.67
CA SER A 109 -9.94 4.67 -14.40
C SER A 109 -11.11 5.04 -13.49
N GLN A 110 -11.12 4.54 -12.24
CA GLN A 110 -12.08 4.93 -11.21
C GLN A 110 -11.70 6.25 -10.51
N GLY A 111 -10.59 6.87 -10.89
CA GLY A 111 -10.10 8.11 -10.28
C GLY A 111 -9.36 7.90 -8.96
N ILE A 112 -8.95 6.66 -8.64
CA ILE A 112 -8.14 6.36 -7.46
C ILE A 112 -6.72 6.87 -7.72
N ILE A 113 -6.20 7.67 -6.81
CA ILE A 113 -4.81 8.14 -6.86
C ILE A 113 -3.92 7.04 -6.30
N ILE A 114 -2.94 6.59 -7.09
CA ILE A 114 -1.94 5.62 -6.64
C ILE A 114 -0.62 6.36 -6.38
N VAL A 115 -0.10 6.19 -5.18
CA VAL A 115 1.19 6.74 -4.74
C VAL A 115 2.14 5.58 -4.46
N THR A 116 3.35 5.63 -5.03
CA THR A 116 4.38 4.60 -4.81
C THR A 116 5.77 5.21 -4.59
N SER A 117 6.72 4.44 -4.08
CA SER A 117 8.11 4.86 -3.91
C SER A 117 9.02 4.40 -5.05
N GLU A 118 10.12 5.12 -5.27
CA GLU A 118 11.24 4.56 -6.04
C GLU A 118 11.97 3.50 -5.22
N SER A 119 12.71 2.62 -5.88
CA SER A 119 13.51 1.62 -5.17
C SER A 119 14.73 2.27 -4.53
N ASN A 120 14.96 1.98 -3.24
CA ASN A 120 16.14 2.43 -2.52
C ASN A 120 17.46 1.76 -2.98
N ASN A 121 17.37 0.70 -3.81
CA ASN A 121 18.53 -0.08 -4.24
C ASN A 121 18.97 0.22 -5.68
N GLY A 122 18.52 1.32 -6.28
CA GLY A 122 18.82 1.68 -7.68
C GLY A 122 18.22 0.71 -8.72
N LYS A 123 17.36 -0.22 -8.29
CA LYS A 123 16.56 -1.07 -9.18
C LYS A 123 15.36 -0.26 -9.68
N ILE A 124 14.93 -0.51 -10.91
CA ILE A 124 13.68 0.09 -11.40
C ILE A 124 12.51 -0.55 -10.64
N ASN A 125 11.61 0.26 -10.09
CA ASN A 125 10.33 -0.22 -9.56
C ASN A 125 9.36 -0.33 -10.75
N TYR A 126 8.77 -1.51 -10.95
CA TYR A 126 7.82 -1.71 -12.04
C TYR A 126 6.64 -0.71 -11.98
N LEU A 127 6.18 -0.35 -10.76
CA LEU A 127 5.10 0.63 -10.57
C LEU A 127 5.50 2.03 -11.02
N SER A 128 6.78 2.41 -10.86
CA SER A 128 7.28 3.73 -11.24
C SER A 128 7.48 3.89 -12.76
N CYS A 129 7.36 2.81 -13.54
CA CYS A 129 7.35 2.88 -15.00
C CYS A 129 6.02 3.37 -15.59
N ASN A 130 4.95 3.46 -14.77
CA ASN A 130 3.65 3.93 -15.23
C ASN A 130 3.51 5.44 -14.98
N ASN A 131 3.52 6.24 -16.05
CA ASN A 131 3.47 7.70 -15.98
C ASN A 131 2.20 8.30 -15.34
N ARG A 132 1.18 7.48 -15.06
CA ARG A 132 -0.06 7.91 -14.38
C ARG A 132 -0.01 7.69 -12.87
N ILE A 133 0.99 6.96 -12.37
CA ILE A 133 1.19 6.70 -10.95
C ILE A 133 2.08 7.82 -10.38
N ILE A 134 1.68 8.39 -9.25
CA ILE A 134 2.49 9.41 -8.59
C ILE A 134 3.62 8.71 -7.85
N ILE A 135 4.85 9.08 -8.20
CA ILE A 135 6.04 8.59 -7.52
C ILE A 135 6.40 9.59 -6.44
N PHE A 136 6.50 9.11 -5.20
CA PHE A 136 6.95 9.88 -4.06
C PHE A 136 8.03 9.10 -3.32
N LEU A 137 9.21 9.70 -3.15
CA LEU A 137 10.29 9.07 -2.40
C LEU A 137 9.92 9.08 -0.91
N VAL A 138 9.37 7.97 -0.42
CA VAL A 138 9.20 7.75 1.02
C VAL A 138 10.48 7.13 1.54
N ILE A 139 11.39 7.95 2.07
CA ILE A 139 12.53 7.49 2.86
C ILE A 139 12.02 7.27 4.28
N ILE A 140 11.54 6.06 4.57
CA ILE A 140 11.42 5.58 5.94
C ILE A 140 12.06 4.18 5.92
N GLU A 141 13.35 4.13 6.24
CA GLU A 141 14.08 2.88 6.49
C GLU A 141 13.79 2.35 7.90
#